data_AF-A0A1J5SLE0-F1
#
_entry.id   AF-A0A1J5SLE0-F1
#
_cell.length_a   1.000
_cell.length_b   1.000
_cell.length_c   1.000
_cell.angle_alpha   90.00
_cell.angle_beta   90.00
_cell.angle_gamma   90.00
#
_symmetry.space_group_name_H-M   'P 1'
#
loop_
_entity.id
_entity.type
_entity.pdbx_description
1 polymer ?
#
loop_
_entity_poly.entity_id
_entity_poly.type
_entity_poly.pdbx_seq_one_letter_code
_entity_poly.pdbx_strand_id
1 'polypeptide(L)'
;MTTEIKTKIFLEKPTLIVFLILAIAVIVHTILTVNISVLIDFLPKSIWFFALCAFIAFEQCIRFDRDDDGKIVDNFSLENVVGTFVGYIVFLSIVLILFYSFYIFFKDMINLISKSNINSYQITFLGGLISILIAYALFIFRLRKRLEYGLSELVVGFYVALHNITAIKGVGNLDSSQLLVILTAGIYLMVRGLDNIYLGVKKKPS
;
A
#
# COMPACT_ATOMS: atom_id res chain seq x y z
N MET A 1 -25.26 -26.79 -4.23
CA MET A 1 -25.98 -25.51 -4.36
C MET A 1 -25.24 -24.50 -3.51
N THR A 2 -24.22 -23.85 -4.08
CA THR A 2 -23.32 -22.93 -3.37
C THR A 2 -23.84 -21.51 -3.50
N THR A 3 -24.34 -20.95 -2.40
CA THR A 3 -24.80 -19.57 -2.30
C THR A 3 -23.60 -18.62 -2.39
N GLU A 4 -23.45 -17.95 -3.54
CA GLU A 4 -22.54 -16.81 -3.70
C GLU A 4 -22.97 -15.70 -2.74
N ILE A 5 -22.23 -15.51 -1.64
CA ILE A 5 -22.34 -14.32 -0.81
C ILE A 5 -21.56 -13.20 -1.53
N LYS A 6 -22.21 -12.54 -2.50
CA LYS A 6 -21.77 -11.25 -3.03
C LYS A 6 -21.99 -10.18 -1.94
N THR A 7 -21.06 -10.05 -1.01
CA THR A 7 -20.98 -8.86 -0.13
C THR A 7 -20.56 -7.66 -0.98
N LYS A 8 -21.53 -7.06 -1.67
CA LYS A 8 -21.43 -5.66 -2.07
C LYS A 8 -21.42 -4.85 -0.78
N ILE A 9 -20.23 -4.41 -0.36
CA ILE A 9 -20.08 -3.43 0.70
C ILE A 9 -20.57 -2.11 0.11
N PHE A 10 -21.88 -1.92 0.11
CA PHE A 10 -22.47 -0.60 -0.07
C PHE A 10 -22.16 0.15 1.22
N LEU A 11 -21.16 1.03 1.21
CA LEU A 11 -21.10 2.08 2.22
C LEU A 11 -22.41 2.86 2.09
N GLU A 12 -23.15 2.96 3.18
CA GLU A 12 -24.33 3.82 3.20
C GLU A 12 -23.88 5.25 2.87
N LYS A 13 -24.68 5.95 2.05
CA LYS A 13 -24.44 7.35 1.64
C LYS A 13 -23.94 8.26 2.80
N PRO A 14 -24.49 8.21 4.03
CA PRO A 14 -23.96 9.00 5.14
C PRO A 14 -22.52 8.67 5.52
N THR A 15 -22.12 7.40 5.53
CA THR A 15 -20.74 6.97 5.85
C THR A 15 -19.75 7.49 4.82
N LEU A 16 -20.15 7.51 3.54
CA LEU A 16 -19.31 8.00 2.44
C LEU A 16 -19.08 9.52 2.55
N ILE A 17 -20.10 10.28 2.95
CA ILE A 17 -19.98 11.73 3.19
C ILE A 17 -19.01 12.01 4.35
N VAL A 18 -19.14 11.29 5.46
CA VAL A 18 -18.22 11.46 6.61
C VAL A 18 -16.78 11.15 6.21
N PHE A 19 -16.56 10.06 5.47
CA PHE A 19 -15.23 9.68 4.99
C PHE A 19 -14.64 10.74 4.06
N LEU A 20 -15.46 11.31 3.17
CA LEU A 20 -15.07 12.38 2.25
C LEU A 20 -14.69 13.66 3.01
N ILE A 21 -15.49 14.08 3.98
CA ILE A 21 -15.20 15.26 4.81
C ILE A 21 -13.88 15.06 5.57
N LEU A 22 -13.70 13.88 6.17
CA LEU A 22 -12.48 13.55 6.91
C LEU A 22 -11.24 13.57 5.98
N ALA A 23 -11.35 12.99 4.79
CA ALA A 23 -10.28 13.00 3.80
C ALA A 23 -9.92 14.42 3.37
N ILE A 24 -10.92 15.26 3.08
CA ILE A 24 -10.70 16.67 2.72
C ILE A 24 -10.03 17.44 3.88
N ALA A 25 -10.50 17.24 5.11
CA ALA A 25 -9.91 17.88 6.29
C ALA A 25 -8.43 17.50 6.48
N VAL A 26 -8.09 16.22 6.29
CA VAL A 26 -6.70 15.73 6.34
C VAL A 26 -5.86 16.36 5.23
N ILE A 27 -6.39 16.43 4.00
CA ILE A 27 -5.72 17.08 2.86
C ILE A 27 -5.45 18.56 3.15
N VAL A 28 -6.47 19.31 3.59
CA VAL A 28 -6.34 20.74 3.91
C VAL A 28 -5.37 20.97 5.05
N HIS A 29 -5.46 20.19 6.13
CA HIS A 29 -4.53 20.28 7.25
C HIS A 29 -3.09 20.01 6.82
N THR A 30 -2.89 19.03 5.94
CA THR A 30 -1.58 18.72 5.35
C THR A 30 -1.07 19.90 4.53
N ILE A 31 -1.87 20.47 3.64
CA ILE A 31 -1.47 21.64 2.83
C ILE A 31 -1.06 22.82 3.72
N LEU A 32 -1.78 23.07 4.81
CA LEU A 32 -1.54 24.21 5.71
C LEU A 32 -0.32 24.03 6.62
N THR A 33 -0.02 22.80 7.06
CA THR A 33 1.06 22.54 8.02
C THR A 33 2.40 22.25 7.35
N VAL A 34 2.41 22.01 6.04
CA VAL A 34 3.58 21.49 5.34
C VAL A 34 4.51 22.58 4.87
N ASN A 35 5.74 22.50 5.37
CA ASN A 35 6.88 23.13 4.72
C ASN A 35 7.17 22.42 3.40
N ILE A 36 7.11 23.15 2.29
CA ILE A 36 7.38 22.67 0.93
C ILE A 36 8.71 21.90 0.83
N SER A 37 9.71 22.26 1.62
CA SER A 37 11.00 21.55 1.69
C SER A 37 10.87 20.07 2.06
N VAL A 38 9.97 19.74 3.01
CA VAL A 38 9.76 18.35 3.47
C VAL A 38 9.07 17.50 2.39
N LEU A 39 8.23 18.11 1.56
CA LEU A 39 7.60 17.44 0.42
C LEU A 39 8.64 17.13 -0.67
N ILE A 40 9.54 18.08 -0.94
CA ILE A 40 10.61 17.90 -1.92
C ILE A 40 11.56 16.78 -1.50
N ASP A 41 11.93 16.69 -0.22
CA ASP A 41 12.78 15.60 0.31
C ASP A 41 12.12 14.22 0.24
N PHE A 42 10.78 14.19 0.19
CA PHE A 42 9.99 12.97 0.15
C PHE A 42 9.79 12.42 -1.27
N LEU A 43 9.79 13.30 -2.28
CA LEU A 43 9.53 12.95 -3.68
C LEU A 43 10.48 11.85 -4.22
N PRO A 44 11.81 11.91 -3.99
CA PRO A 44 12.73 10.88 -4.48
C PRO A 44 12.48 9.51 -3.85
N LYS A 45 12.03 9.47 -2.59
CA LYS A 45 11.76 8.22 -1.84
C LYS A 45 10.48 7.53 -2.31
N SER A 46 9.55 8.29 -2.85
CA SER A 46 8.24 7.79 -3.31
C SER A 46 8.19 7.52 -4.82
N ILE A 47 9.24 7.88 -5.57
CA ILE A 47 9.32 7.71 -7.05
C ILE A 47 9.03 6.27 -7.51
N TRP A 48 9.52 5.27 -6.79
CA TRP A 48 9.31 3.86 -7.16
C TRP A 48 7.85 3.44 -7.02
N PHE A 49 7.16 3.94 -6.00
CA PHE A 49 5.75 3.69 -5.81
C PHE A 49 4.93 4.34 -6.93
N PHE A 50 5.26 5.58 -7.31
CA PHE A 50 4.61 6.24 -8.44
C PHE A 50 4.87 5.57 -9.78
N ALA A 51 6.10 5.10 -10.01
CA ALA A 51 6.43 4.33 -11.20
C ALA A 51 5.60 3.03 -11.27
N LEU A 52 5.40 2.35 -10.14
CA LEU A 52 4.55 1.17 -10.07
C LEU A 52 3.08 1.49 -10.35
N CYS A 53 2.53 2.56 -9.75
CA CYS A 53 1.17 3.01 -10.02
C CYS A 53 0.98 3.40 -11.49
N ALA A 54 1.97 4.08 -12.09
CA ALA A 54 1.98 4.45 -13.50
C ALA A 54 1.99 3.22 -14.41
N PHE A 55 2.83 2.25 -14.08
CA PHE A 55 2.90 0.99 -14.81
C PHE A 55 1.57 0.23 -14.77
N ILE A 56 0.94 0.12 -13.60
CA ILE A 56 -0.37 -0.53 -13.45
C ILE A 56 -1.44 0.22 -14.25
N ALA A 57 -1.48 1.54 -14.16
CA ALA A 57 -2.46 2.34 -14.90
C ALA A 57 -2.27 2.22 -16.42
N PHE A 58 -1.03 2.27 -16.90
CA PHE A 58 -0.68 2.08 -18.30
C PHE A 58 -1.10 0.70 -18.80
N GLU A 59 -0.91 -0.34 -17.98
CA GLU A 59 -1.32 -1.71 -18.30
C GLU A 59 -2.85 -1.84 -18.41
N GLN A 60 -3.60 -1.16 -17.55
CA GLN A 60 -5.07 -1.11 -17.64
C GLN A 60 -5.54 -0.35 -18.88
N CYS A 61 -4.87 0.75 -19.27
CA CYS A 61 -5.18 1.46 -20.52
C CYS A 61 -5.00 0.58 -21.75
N ILE A 62 -3.94 -0.24 -21.80
CA ILE A 62 -3.68 -1.15 -22.93
C ILE A 62 -4.71 -2.28 -22.98
N ARG A 63 -5.22 -2.74 -21.83
CA ARG A 63 -6.18 -3.85 -21.77
C ARG A 63 -7.60 -3.48 -22.23
N PHE A 64 -7.92 -2.21 -22.40
CA PHE A 64 -9.30 -1.73 -22.50
C PHE A 64 -9.92 -1.73 -23.91
N ASP A 65 -9.29 -2.31 -24.93
CA ASP A 65 -9.87 -2.30 -26.30
C ASP A 65 -9.76 -3.67 -27.00
N ARG A 66 -10.30 -4.72 -26.36
CA ARG A 66 -10.74 -5.92 -27.09
C ARG A 66 -12.25 -5.96 -27.05
N ASP A 67 -12.86 -5.88 -28.22
CA ASP A 67 -14.29 -6.14 -28.38
C ASP A 67 -14.62 -7.57 -27.95
N ASP A 68 -15.89 -7.87 -27.66
CA ASP A 68 -16.35 -9.22 -27.27
C ASP A 68 -16.00 -10.30 -28.34
N ASP A 69 -15.73 -9.86 -29.58
CA ASP A 69 -15.29 -10.67 -30.71
C ASP A 69 -13.76 -10.88 -30.79
N GLY A 70 -12.99 -10.33 -29.85
CA GLY A 70 -11.51 -10.38 -29.84
C GLY A 70 -10.84 -9.56 -30.94
N LYS A 71 -11.59 -8.72 -31.66
CA LYS A 71 -11.06 -7.79 -32.67
C LYS A 71 -10.53 -6.55 -31.98
N ILE A 72 -9.38 -6.07 -32.47
CA ILE A 72 -8.80 -4.79 -32.06
C ILE A 72 -9.65 -3.72 -32.76
N VAL A 73 -10.46 -3.00 -31.98
CA VAL A 73 -11.18 -1.83 -32.47
C VAL A 73 -10.21 -0.67 -32.30
N ASP A 74 -9.70 -0.13 -33.40
CA ASP A 74 -8.83 1.05 -33.36
C ASP A 74 -9.66 2.31 -33.06
N ASN A 75 -10.18 2.42 -31.84
CA ASN A 75 -10.92 3.60 -31.37
C ASN A 75 -9.98 4.59 -30.67
N PHE A 76 -8.82 4.82 -31.29
CA PHE A 76 -7.79 5.76 -30.82
C PHE A 76 -8.25 7.21 -31.08
N SER A 77 -9.28 7.65 -30.36
CA SER A 77 -9.64 9.07 -30.30
C SER A 77 -8.66 9.77 -29.36
N LEU A 78 -8.03 10.84 -29.86
CA LEU A 78 -7.13 11.70 -29.08
C LEU A 78 -7.83 12.24 -27.82
N GLU A 79 -9.15 12.43 -27.86
CA GLU A 79 -9.95 12.86 -26.71
C GLU A 79 -9.93 11.84 -25.56
N ASN A 80 -10.02 10.54 -25.87
CA ASN A 80 -9.98 9.47 -24.87
C ASN A 80 -8.60 9.36 -24.22
N VAL A 81 -7.54 9.53 -25.02
CA VAL A 81 -6.15 9.52 -24.53
C VAL A 81 -5.90 10.70 -23.60
N VAL A 82 -6.30 11.91 -24.00
CA VAL A 82 -6.14 13.12 -23.19
C VAL A 82 -6.97 13.02 -21.91
N GLY A 83 -8.23 12.57 -21.99
CA GLY A 83 -9.09 12.39 -20.83
C GLY A 83 -8.51 11.38 -19.82
N THR A 84 -7.98 10.27 -20.32
CA THR A 84 -7.33 9.24 -19.49
C THR A 84 -6.08 9.78 -18.81
N PHE A 85 -5.26 10.54 -19.55
CA PHE A 85 -4.04 11.16 -19.02
C PHE A 85 -4.35 12.20 -17.93
N VAL A 86 -5.34 13.08 -18.16
CA VAL A 86 -5.80 14.05 -17.16
C VAL A 86 -6.33 13.35 -15.91
N GLY A 87 -7.18 12.33 -16.09
CA GLY A 87 -7.69 11.51 -14.99
C GLY A 87 -6.57 10.88 -14.17
N TYR A 88 -5.53 10.38 -14.85
CA TYR A 88 -4.36 9.80 -14.20
C TYR A 88 -3.56 10.82 -13.38
N ILE A 89 -3.31 12.02 -13.92
CA ILE A 89 -2.62 13.10 -13.18
C ILE A 89 -3.39 13.49 -11.92
N VAL A 90 -4.71 13.64 -12.02
CA VAL A 90 -5.57 13.97 -10.88
C VAL A 90 -5.52 12.84 -9.84
N PHE A 91 -5.67 11.59 -10.27
CA PHE A 91 -5.58 10.43 -9.39
C PHE A 91 -4.22 10.36 -8.67
N LEU A 92 -3.12 10.52 -9.41
CA LEU A 92 -1.78 10.48 -8.85
C LEU A 92 -1.54 11.61 -7.84
N SER A 93 -2.07 12.81 -8.10
CA SER A 93 -2.00 13.94 -7.19
C SER A 93 -2.73 13.65 -5.88
N ILE A 94 -3.94 13.06 -5.94
CA ILE A 94 -4.70 12.65 -4.76
C ILE A 94 -3.94 11.58 -3.97
N VAL A 95 -3.42 10.55 -4.64
CA VAL A 95 -2.65 9.48 -4.01
C VAL A 95 -1.40 10.03 -3.33
N LEU A 96 -0.67 10.94 -3.98
CA LEU A 96 0.51 11.60 -3.42
C LEU A 96 0.17 12.35 -2.15
N ILE A 97 -0.89 13.16 -2.17
CA ILE A 97 -1.32 13.92 -0.99
C ILE A 97 -1.70 12.96 0.14
N LEU A 98 -2.51 11.93 -0.13
CA LEU A 98 -2.90 10.96 0.89
C LEU A 98 -1.70 10.25 1.50
N PHE A 99 -0.77 9.77 0.66
CA PHE A 99 0.42 9.07 1.12
C PHE A 99 1.32 9.98 1.97
N TYR A 100 1.44 11.25 1.57
CA TYR A 100 2.18 12.24 2.32
C TYR A 100 1.50 12.63 3.65
N SER A 101 0.18 12.78 3.68
CA SER A 101 -0.60 12.96 4.90
C SER A 101 -0.39 11.81 5.89
N PHE A 102 -0.40 10.57 5.40
CA PHE A 102 -0.06 9.40 6.21
C PHE A 102 1.37 9.48 6.76
N TYR A 103 2.35 9.84 5.92
CA TYR A 103 3.74 10.00 6.35
C TYR A 103 3.89 11.03 7.48
N ILE A 104 3.25 12.20 7.37
CA ILE A 104 3.28 13.22 8.42
C ILE A 104 2.60 12.69 9.69
N PHE A 105 1.43 12.08 9.56
CA PHE A 105 0.73 11.48 10.70
C PHE A 105 1.62 10.50 11.46
N PHE A 106 2.31 9.60 10.76
CA PHE A 106 3.26 8.67 11.38
C PHE A 106 4.46 9.40 12.00
N LYS A 107 5.03 10.38 11.31
CA LYS A 107 6.15 11.18 11.83
C LYS A 107 5.76 11.92 13.11
N ASP A 108 4.60 12.54 13.15
CA ASP A 108 4.09 13.28 14.30
C ASP A 108 3.75 12.34 15.45
N MET A 109 3.16 11.18 15.17
CA MET A 109 2.93 10.13 16.16
C MET A 109 4.25 9.64 16.77
N ILE A 110 5.29 9.39 15.96
CA ILE A 110 6.62 9.00 16.44
C ILE A 110 7.24 10.12 17.28
N ASN A 111 7.16 11.38 16.82
CA ASN A 111 7.66 12.53 17.56
C ASN A 111 6.94 12.71 18.91
N LEU A 112 5.62 12.51 18.93
CA LEU A 112 4.81 12.56 20.15
C LEU A 112 5.27 11.47 21.11
N ILE A 113 5.38 10.23 20.65
CA ILE A 113 5.87 9.10 21.47
C ILE A 113 7.29 9.40 21.99
N SER A 114 8.17 9.91 21.14
CA SER A 114 9.57 10.20 21.49
C SER A 114 9.73 11.34 22.50
N LYS A 115 8.85 12.34 22.46
CA LYS A 115 8.85 13.49 23.39
C LYS A 115 8.05 13.25 24.65
N SER A 116 7.12 12.30 24.61
CA SER A 116 6.27 11.98 25.74
C SER A 116 7.07 11.25 26.82
N ASN A 117 6.83 11.59 28.08
CA ASN A 117 7.44 10.89 29.23
C ASN A 117 6.73 9.56 29.52
N ILE A 118 6.34 8.84 28.45
CA ILE A 118 5.58 7.59 28.53
C ILE A 118 6.54 6.49 29.00
N ASN A 119 6.12 5.74 30.00
CA ASN A 119 6.88 4.63 30.54
C ASN A 119 7.09 3.55 29.46
N SER A 120 8.25 2.91 29.41
CA SER A 120 8.55 1.84 28.45
C SER A 120 7.46 0.75 28.42
N TYR A 121 6.88 0.41 29.57
CA TYR A 121 5.77 -0.56 29.65
C TYR A 121 4.52 -0.12 28.88
N GLN A 122 4.19 1.18 28.91
CA GLN A 122 3.04 1.73 28.19
C GLN A 122 3.30 1.74 26.68
N ILE A 123 4.53 2.04 26.25
CA ILE A 123 4.93 1.97 24.83
C ILE A 123 4.83 0.53 24.32
N THR A 124 5.36 -0.44 25.08
CA THR A 124 5.28 -1.86 24.70
C THR A 124 3.83 -2.34 24.64
N PHE A 125 3.01 -1.98 25.63
CA PHE A 125 1.59 -2.34 25.65
C PHE A 125 0.84 -1.76 24.45
N LEU A 126 1.00 -0.46 24.19
CA LEU A 126 0.36 0.21 23.06
C LEU A 126 0.84 -0.34 21.71
N GLY A 127 2.14 -0.58 21.58
CA GLY A 127 2.74 -1.20 20.39
C GLY A 127 2.20 -2.60 20.14
N GLY A 128 2.05 -3.41 21.18
CA GLY A 128 1.42 -4.74 21.11
C GLY A 128 -0.05 -4.66 20.68
N LEU A 129 -0.82 -3.76 21.28
CA LEU A 129 -2.23 -3.54 20.95
C LEU A 129 -2.41 -3.13 19.48
N ILE A 130 -1.64 -2.14 19.02
CA ILE A 130 -1.65 -1.68 17.63
C ILE A 130 -1.27 -2.82 16.68
N SER A 131 -0.25 -3.61 17.04
CA SER A 131 0.21 -4.74 16.23
C SER A 131 -0.87 -5.81 16.07
N ILE A 132 -1.64 -6.11 17.12
CA ILE A 132 -2.78 -7.04 17.05
C ILE A 132 -3.88 -6.50 16.13
N LEU A 133 -4.22 -5.21 16.25
CA LEU A 133 -5.23 -4.58 15.39
C LEU A 133 -4.83 -4.59 13.92
N ILE A 134 -3.57 -4.26 13.61
CA ILE A 134 -3.04 -4.32 12.25
C ILE A 134 -3.03 -5.76 11.74
N ALA A 135 -2.59 -6.73 12.54
CA ALA A 135 -2.59 -8.13 12.16
C ALA A 135 -4.00 -8.65 11.82
N TYR A 136 -5.01 -8.26 12.62
CA TYR A 136 -6.40 -8.61 12.37
C TYR A 136 -6.94 -7.98 11.08
N ALA A 137 -6.65 -6.70 10.84
CA ALA A 137 -7.04 -6.02 9.60
C ALA A 137 -6.40 -6.68 8.37
N LEU A 138 -5.11 -6.99 8.42
CA LEU A 138 -4.38 -7.69 7.36
C LEU A 138 -4.92 -9.12 7.15
N PHE A 139 -5.35 -9.79 8.21
CA PHE A 139 -5.98 -11.11 8.11
C PHE A 139 -7.30 -11.05 7.32
N ILE A 140 -8.17 -10.07 7.62
CA ILE A 140 -9.41 -9.86 6.86
C ILE A 140 -9.10 -9.55 5.39
N PHE A 141 -8.11 -8.68 5.14
CA PHE A 141 -7.68 -8.35 3.79
C PHE A 141 -7.17 -9.59 3.03
N ARG A 142 -6.34 -10.42 3.66
CA ARG A 142 -5.88 -11.71 3.11
C ARG A 142 -7.03 -12.60 2.70
N LEU A 143 -8.10 -12.71 3.51
CA LEU A 143 -9.25 -13.57 3.17
C LEU A 143 -9.97 -13.13 1.90
N ARG A 144 -10.06 -11.82 1.65
CA ARG A 144 -10.78 -11.25 0.51
C ARG A 144 -9.94 -11.16 -0.75
N LYS A 145 -8.67 -10.80 -0.62
CA LYS A 145 -7.75 -10.39 -1.71
C LYS A 145 -6.43 -11.18 -1.64
N ARG A 146 -6.54 -12.51 -1.72
CA ARG A 146 -5.39 -13.42 -1.52
C ARG A 146 -4.23 -13.16 -2.50
N LEU A 147 -4.54 -12.88 -3.76
CA LEU A 147 -3.52 -12.62 -4.78
C LEU A 147 -2.80 -11.30 -4.51
N GLU A 148 -3.53 -10.21 -4.29
CA GLU A 148 -2.92 -8.91 -4.00
C GLU A 148 -2.12 -8.95 -2.68
N TYR A 149 -2.65 -9.63 -1.66
CA TYR A 149 -1.94 -9.85 -0.41
C TYR A 149 -0.66 -10.68 -0.59
N GLY A 150 -0.72 -11.78 -1.34
CA GLY A 150 0.44 -12.62 -1.62
C GLY A 150 1.55 -11.88 -2.36
N LEU A 151 1.21 -11.03 -3.33
CA LEU A 151 2.17 -10.14 -3.99
C LEU A 151 2.80 -9.16 -3.01
N SER A 152 2.00 -8.55 -2.12
CA SER A 152 2.53 -7.63 -1.11
C SER A 152 3.52 -8.31 -0.15
N GLU A 153 3.23 -9.54 0.29
CA GLU A 153 4.13 -10.31 1.16
C GLU A 153 5.42 -10.70 0.45
N LEU A 154 5.34 -11.06 -0.83
CA LEU A 154 6.50 -11.38 -1.64
C LEU A 154 7.44 -10.16 -1.78
N VAL A 155 6.87 -9.00 -2.12
CA VAL A 155 7.64 -7.75 -2.26
C VAL A 155 8.22 -7.30 -0.93
N VAL A 156 7.45 -7.33 0.16
CA VAL A 156 7.92 -6.94 1.50
C VAL A 156 9.00 -7.91 1.99
N GLY A 157 8.80 -9.22 1.84
CA GLY A 157 9.79 -10.24 2.22
C GLY A 157 11.09 -10.07 1.45
N PHE A 158 11.00 -9.79 0.15
CA PHE A 158 12.16 -9.50 -0.71
C PHE A 158 12.89 -8.22 -0.28
N TYR A 159 12.14 -7.14 -0.03
CA TYR A 159 12.70 -5.88 0.46
C TYR A 159 13.40 -6.06 1.81
N VAL A 160 12.79 -6.77 2.75
CA VAL A 160 13.40 -7.09 4.05
C VAL A 160 14.70 -7.86 3.85
N ALA A 161 14.71 -8.90 3.01
CA ALA A 161 15.93 -9.66 2.73
C ALA A 161 17.04 -8.77 2.12
N LEU A 162 16.73 -7.98 1.09
CA LEU A 162 17.68 -7.08 0.45
C LEU A 162 18.22 -6.01 1.40
N HIS A 163 17.33 -5.34 2.14
CA HIS A 163 17.70 -4.29 3.07
C HIS A 163 18.67 -4.80 4.13
N ASN A 164 18.40 -5.99 4.68
CA ASN A 164 19.28 -6.58 5.69
C ASN A 164 20.62 -7.02 5.08
N ILE A 165 20.64 -7.59 3.87
CA ILE A 165 21.91 -7.91 3.18
C ILE A 165 22.76 -6.66 2.99
N THR A 166 22.15 -5.52 2.63
CA THR A 166 22.88 -4.25 2.47
C THR A 166 23.34 -3.66 3.81
N ALA A 167 22.55 -3.82 4.88
CA ALA A 167 22.90 -3.33 6.21
C ALA A 167 24.15 -4.01 6.77
N ILE A 168 24.37 -5.29 6.49
CA ILE A 168 25.58 -6.03 6.87
C ILE A 168 26.86 -5.35 6.33
N LYS A 169 26.80 -4.78 5.12
CA LYS A 169 27.96 -4.15 4.49
C LYS A 169 28.27 -2.75 5.04
N GLY A 170 27.29 -2.08 5.64
CA GLY A 170 27.42 -0.68 6.07
C GLY A 170 27.52 -0.47 7.58
N VAL A 171 26.96 -1.37 8.41
CA VAL A 171 26.89 -1.23 9.86
C VAL A 171 27.54 -2.46 10.49
N GLY A 172 28.82 -2.36 10.82
CA GLY A 172 29.65 -3.47 11.30
C GLY A 172 29.32 -4.01 12.70
N ASN A 173 28.05 -4.20 13.06
CA ASN A 173 27.66 -4.69 14.39
C ASN A 173 26.23 -5.30 14.49
N LEU A 174 25.67 -5.86 13.41
CA LEU A 174 24.49 -6.73 13.57
C LEU A 174 24.95 -8.10 14.09
N ASP A 175 24.43 -8.50 15.24
CA ASP A 175 24.64 -9.85 15.77
C ASP A 175 24.17 -10.86 14.72
N SER A 176 25.00 -11.87 14.45
CA SER A 176 24.74 -12.89 13.44
C SER A 176 23.42 -13.63 13.71
N SER A 177 23.03 -13.74 14.99
CA SER A 177 21.74 -14.31 15.39
C SER A 177 20.54 -13.47 14.91
N GLN A 178 20.60 -12.15 15.09
CA GLN A 178 19.55 -11.22 14.69
C GLN A 178 19.40 -11.16 13.17
N LEU A 179 20.53 -11.14 12.46
CA LEU A 179 20.54 -11.19 11.01
C LEU A 179 19.81 -12.45 10.50
N LEU A 180 20.13 -13.61 11.08
CA LEU A 180 19.53 -14.87 10.67
C LEU A 180 18.02 -14.88 10.93
N VAL A 181 17.57 -14.34 12.07
CA VAL A 181 16.14 -14.20 12.39
C VAL A 181 15.44 -13.30 11.37
N ILE A 182 15.99 -12.13 11.05
CA ILE A 182 15.34 -11.19 10.13
C ILE A 182 15.34 -11.73 8.69
N LEU A 183 16.45 -12.35 8.26
CA LEU A 183 16.53 -12.97 6.94
C LEU A 183 15.53 -14.13 6.82
N THR A 184 15.42 -14.96 7.85
CA THR A 184 14.45 -16.05 7.91
C THR A 184 13.03 -15.51 7.87
N ALA A 185 12.73 -14.41 8.57
CA ALA A 185 11.43 -13.75 8.52
C ALA A 185 11.11 -13.23 7.11
N GLY A 186 12.09 -12.64 6.42
CA GLY A 186 11.96 -12.19 5.03
C GLY A 186 11.67 -13.35 4.06
N ILE A 187 12.45 -14.44 4.13
CA ILE A 187 12.25 -15.63 3.31
C ILE A 187 10.89 -16.27 3.58
N TYR A 188 10.52 -16.41 4.86
CA TYR A 188 9.23 -16.95 5.25
C TYR A 188 8.06 -16.13 4.69
N LEU A 189 8.15 -14.80 4.72
CA LEU A 189 7.17 -13.92 4.08
C LEU A 189 7.08 -14.16 2.57
N MET A 190 8.21 -14.34 1.88
CA MET A 190 8.22 -14.63 0.44
C MET A 190 7.54 -15.97 0.14
N VAL A 191 7.85 -17.03 0.88
CA VAL A 191 7.23 -18.35 0.72
C VAL A 191 5.72 -18.28 0.96
N ARG A 192 5.30 -17.60 2.02
CA ARG A 192 3.88 -17.40 2.32
C ARG A 192 3.17 -16.56 1.25
N GLY A 193 3.85 -15.55 0.72
CA GLY A 193 3.37 -14.74 -0.39
C GLY A 193 3.13 -15.57 -1.65
N LEU A 194 4.08 -16.44 -2.01
CA LEU A 194 3.96 -17.36 -3.14
C LEU A 194 2.79 -18.34 -2.98
N ASP A 195 2.58 -18.90 -1.77
CA ASP A 195 1.43 -19.76 -1.48
C ASP A 195 0.10 -19.00 -1.65
N ASN A 196 0.02 -17.78 -1.13
CA ASN A 196 -1.17 -16.94 -1.28
C ASN A 196 -1.43 -16.56 -2.77
N ILE A 197 -0.39 -16.33 -3.57
CA ILE A 197 -0.49 -16.12 -5.02
C ILE A 197 -1.02 -17.38 -5.70
N TYR A 198 -0.41 -18.55 -5.44
CA TYR A 198 -0.81 -19.83 -6.01
C TYR A 198 -2.29 -20.13 -5.71
N LEU A 199 -2.69 -20.01 -4.44
CA LEU A 199 -4.08 -20.22 -4.02
C LEU A 199 -5.01 -19.14 -4.58
N GLY A 200 -4.55 -17.90 -4.72
CA GLY A 200 -5.30 -16.79 -5.29
C GLY A 200 -5.61 -16.99 -6.78
N VAL A 201 -4.62 -17.44 -7.56
CA VAL A 201 -4.79 -17.77 -8.99
C VAL A 201 -5.69 -18.98 -9.15
N LYS A 202 -5.49 -20.03 -8.35
CA LYS A 202 -6.29 -21.27 -8.39
C LYS A 202 -7.77 -21.06 -8.01
N LYS A 203 -8.09 -19.97 -7.29
CA LYS A 203 -9.47 -19.63 -6.92
C LYS A 203 -10.27 -18.92 -8.03
N LYS A 204 -9.67 -18.67 -9.21
CA LYS A 204 -10.38 -18.28 -10.44
C LYS A 204 -10.67 -19.55 -11.28
N PRO A 205 -11.71 -20.30 -10.92
CA PRO A 205 -12.72 -20.66 -11.92
C PRO A 205 -14.13 -20.69 -11.30
N SER A 206 -14.92 -19.64 -11.60
CA SER A 206 -16.39 -19.59 -11.70
C SER A 206 -16.81 -18.13 -11.79
#